data_AF-A0A5B8UP22-F1
#
_entry.id   AF-A0A5B8UP22-F1
#
_cell.length_a   1.000
_cell.length_b   1.000
_cell.length_c   1.000
_cell.angle_alpha   90.00
_cell.angle_beta   90.00
_cell.angle_gamma   90.00
#
_symmetry.space_group_name_H-M   'P 1'
#
loop_
_entity.id
_entity.type
_entity.pdbx_description
1 polymer ?
#
loop_
_entity_poly.entity_id
_entity_poly.type
_entity_poly.pdbx_seq_one_letter_code
_entity_poly.pdbx_strand_id
1 'polypeptide(L)'
;MKVDSPFLVPITNEISLVTIPVEHFRSCRVITNENVSFRMFRDGDRFKAVPQISADERRTAGITEELVFVYRSQVITSANNTSDEAMNVIKNITLELEAQELL
;
A
#
# COMPACT_ATOMS: atom_id res chain seq x y z
N MET A 1 34.47 -18.56 -24.66
CA MET A 1 33.01 -18.57 -24.44
C MET A 1 32.76 -17.91 -23.10
N LYS A 2 32.23 -16.68 -23.07
CA LYS A 2 31.78 -16.04 -21.83
C LYS A 2 30.28 -16.24 -21.77
N VAL A 3 29.85 -16.89 -20.70
CA VAL A 3 28.47 -17.26 -20.42
C VAL A 3 27.68 -15.98 -20.21
N ASP A 4 26.58 -15.85 -20.95
CA ASP A 4 25.56 -14.83 -20.74
C ASP A 4 25.08 -14.90 -19.29
N SER A 5 25.42 -13.88 -18.49
CA SER A 5 24.69 -13.62 -17.26
C SER A 5 23.34 -13.06 -17.67
N PRO A 6 22.21 -13.74 -17.43
CA PRO A 6 20.92 -13.08 -17.56
C PRO A 6 20.91 -12.00 -16.50
N PHE A 7 20.90 -10.74 -16.95
CA PHE A 7 20.58 -9.62 -16.08
C PHE A 7 19.25 -9.96 -15.41
N LEU A 8 19.28 -10.26 -14.11
CA LEU A 8 18.11 -10.18 -13.26
C LEU A 8 17.73 -8.70 -13.28
N VAL A 9 16.90 -8.31 -14.25
CA VAL A 9 16.14 -7.08 -14.15
C VAL A 9 15.12 -7.37 -13.07
N PRO A 10 15.22 -6.81 -11.84
CA PRO A 10 14.05 -6.78 -11.00
C PRO A 10 13.06 -5.95 -11.81
N ILE A 11 12.03 -6.59 -12.36
CA ILE A 11 10.86 -5.84 -12.82
C ILE A 11 10.30 -5.28 -11.51
N THR A 12 10.75 -4.09 -11.15
CA THR A 12 10.18 -3.34 -10.04
C THR A 12 8.82 -2.95 -10.57
N ASN A 13 7.83 -3.79 -10.29
CA ASN A 13 6.41 -3.60 -10.56
C ASN A 13 5.83 -2.37 -9.82
N GLU A 14 6.68 -1.42 -9.43
CA GLU A 14 6.30 -0.16 -8.80
C GLU A 14 5.55 0.69 -9.83
N ILE A 15 4.34 1.12 -9.48
CA ILE A 15 3.46 1.86 -10.37
C ILE A 15 3.29 3.31 -9.95
N SER A 16 3.44 3.63 -8.65
CA SER A 16 3.31 5.01 -8.15
C SER A 16 3.75 5.14 -6.69
N LEU A 17 3.90 6.40 -6.27
CA LEU A 17 3.93 6.82 -4.87
C LEU A 17 2.60 7.51 -4.53
N VAL A 18 1.82 6.91 -3.64
CA VAL A 18 0.50 7.42 -3.20
C VAL A 18 0.64 8.04 -1.82
N THR A 19 0.11 9.24 -1.60
CA THR A 19 0.12 9.87 -0.27
C THR A 19 -1.31 10.12 0.19
N ILE A 20 -1.68 9.54 1.33
CA ILE A 20 -3.05 9.63 1.87
C ILE A 20 -3.02 9.99 3.35
N PRO A 21 -4.08 10.63 3.88
CA PRO A 21 -4.23 10.82 5.32
C PRO A 21 -4.50 9.49 6.00
N VAL A 22 -3.77 9.22 7.09
CA VAL A 22 -3.98 8.05 7.96
C VAL A 22 -4.16 8.50 9.41
N GLU A 23 -5.15 7.90 10.07
CA GLU A 23 -5.42 8.13 11.49
C GLU A 23 -4.32 7.50 12.35
N HIS A 24 -3.74 8.30 13.24
CA HIS A 24 -2.81 7.84 14.27
C HIS A 24 -3.55 7.70 15.60
N PHE A 25 -3.33 6.59 16.29
CA PHE A 25 -4.01 6.24 17.51
C PHE A 25 -3.07 6.26 18.72
N ARG A 26 -3.57 6.76 19.85
CA ARG A 26 -2.97 6.54 21.17
C ARG A 26 -4.06 6.10 22.13
N SER A 27 -3.87 4.95 22.78
CA SER A 27 -4.85 4.36 23.70
C SER A 27 -6.26 4.28 23.11
N CYS A 28 -6.36 3.81 21.86
CA CYS A 28 -7.62 3.67 21.09
C CYS A 28 -8.36 4.98 20.79
N ARG A 29 -7.70 6.14 20.90
CA ARG A 29 -8.23 7.43 20.45
C ARG A 29 -7.42 7.93 19.27
N VAL A 30 -8.10 8.41 18.22
CA VAL A 30 -7.46 9.17 17.13
C VAL A 30 -6.87 10.44 17.75
N ILE A 31 -5.57 10.62 17.60
CA ILE A 31 -4.84 11.78 18.12
C ILE A 31 -4.45 12.76 17.01
N THR A 32 -4.29 12.28 15.77
CA THR A 32 -3.93 13.10 14.61
C THR A 32 -4.20 12.34 13.31
N ASN A 33 -4.34 13.06 12.21
CA ASN A 33 -4.36 12.52 10.85
C ASN A 33 -3.09 13.01 10.14
N GLU A 34 -2.19 12.08 9.83
CA GLU A 34 -0.93 12.39 9.18
C GLU A 34 -0.91 11.84 7.76
N ASN A 35 -0.30 12.59 6.84
CA ASN A 35 -0.14 12.13 5.47
C ASN A 35 0.98 11.09 5.42
N VAL A 36 0.62 9.87 5.06
CA VAL A 36 1.55 8.74 4.91
C VAL A 36 1.70 8.43 3.42
N SER A 37 2.94 8.39 2.96
CA SER A 37 3.27 7.95 1.60
C SER A 37 3.40 6.43 1.53
N PHE A 38 2.92 5.84 0.44
CA PHE A 38 2.95 4.41 0.16
C PHE A 38 3.57 4.19 -1.22
N ARG A 39 4.59 3.35 -1.30
CA ARG A 39 5.07 2.84 -2.59
C ARG A 39 4.14 1.74 -3.06
N MET A 40 3.60 1.91 -4.26
CA MET A 40 2.59 1.03 -4.83
C MET A 40 3.23 0.11 -5.85
N PHE A 41 2.98 -1.19 -5.71
CA PHE A 41 3.42 -2.23 -6.64
C PHE A 41 2.23 -2.99 -7.18
N ARG A 42 2.25 -3.38 -8.46
CA ARG A 42 1.16 -4.10 -9.14
C ARG A 42 1.65 -5.34 -9.86
N ASP A 43 1.01 -6.47 -9.61
CA ASP A 43 1.20 -7.72 -10.34
C ASP A 43 -0.16 -8.22 -10.82
N GLY A 44 -0.49 -7.96 -12.08
CA GLY A 44 -1.83 -8.22 -12.64
C GLY A 44 -2.92 -7.39 -11.96
N ASP A 45 -3.85 -8.05 -11.27
CA ASP A 45 -4.91 -7.45 -10.46
C ASP A 45 -4.57 -7.36 -8.95
N ARG A 46 -3.36 -7.78 -8.57
CA ARG A 46 -2.88 -7.73 -7.19
C ARG A 46 -2.01 -6.51 -6.95
N PHE A 47 -2.29 -5.80 -5.87
CA PHE A 47 -1.60 -4.60 -5.45
C PHE A 47 -0.93 -4.81 -4.10
N LYS A 48 0.24 -4.20 -3.95
CA LYS A 48 0.98 -4.12 -2.69
C LYS A 48 1.31 -2.66 -2.42
N ALA A 49 0.91 -2.16 -1.25
CA ALA A 49 1.27 -0.85 -0.75
C ALA A 49 2.27 -0.99 0.39
N VAL A 50 3.44 -0.36 0.26
CA VAL A 50 4.48 -0.35 1.28
C VAL A 50 4.57 1.05 1.90
N PRO A 51 4.11 1.25 3.16
CA PRO A 51 4.22 2.54 3.84
C PRO A 51 5.67 3.01 3.95
N GLN A 52 5.91 4.29 3.69
CA GLN A 52 7.19 4.97 3.80
C GLN A 52 7.32 5.69 5.15
N ILE A 53 6.99 4.98 6.22
CA ILE A 53 7.10 5.43 7.61
C ILE A 53 7.85 4.40 8.46
N SER A 54 8.40 4.86 9.58
CA SER A 54 9.17 4.04 10.51
C SER A 54 8.31 2.97 11.19
N ALA A 55 8.96 1.96 11.77
CA ALA A 55 8.27 0.91 12.51
C ALA A 55 7.52 1.43 13.75
N ASP A 56 8.00 2.52 14.37
CA ASP A 56 7.32 3.17 15.50
C ASP A 56 6.05 3.88 15.04
N GLU A 57 6.11 4.64 13.94
CA GLU A 57 4.95 5.32 13.34
C GLU A 57 3.90 4.32 12.85
N ARG A 58 4.33 3.21 12.24
CA ARG A 58 3.44 2.11 11.85
C ARG A 58 2.65 1.57 13.04
N ARG A 59 3.32 1.38 14.20
CA ARG A 59 2.67 0.92 15.43
C ARG A 59 1.64 1.92 15.95
N THR A 60 1.92 3.21 15.87
CA THR A 60 0.94 4.24 16.28
C THR A 60 -0.21 4.40 15.30
N ALA A 61 0.02 4.17 14.01
CA ALA A 61 -0.99 4.26 12.96
C ALA A 61 -1.81 2.97 12.77
N GLY A 62 -1.42 1.87 13.45
CA GLY A 62 -2.06 0.57 13.26
C GLY A 62 -1.86 -0.02 11.86
N ILE A 63 -0.82 0.40 11.13
CA ILE A 63 -0.54 -0.04 9.76
C ILE A 63 0.52 -1.14 9.78
N THR A 64 0.30 -2.20 9.01
CA THR A 64 1.28 -3.28 8.80
C THR A 64 2.45 -2.84 7.91
N GLU A 65 3.48 -3.69 7.79
CA GLU A 65 4.65 -3.39 6.94
C GLU A 65 4.33 -3.34 5.44
N GLU A 66 3.25 -4.02 5.05
CA GLU A 66 2.67 -3.97 3.73
C GLU A 66 1.17 -4.20 3.81
N LEU A 67 0.43 -3.59 2.89
CA LEU A 67 -0.98 -3.86 2.65
C LEU A 67 -1.09 -4.52 1.28
N VAL A 68 -1.74 -5.68 1.21
CA VAL A 68 -1.91 -6.43 -0.03
C VAL A 68 -3.40 -6.61 -0.32
N PHE A 69 -3.82 -6.21 -1.50
CA PHE A 69 -5.21 -6.26 -1.94
C PHE A 69 -5.31 -6.63 -3.41
N VAL A 70 -6.48 -7.12 -3.81
CA VAL A 70 -6.84 -7.41 -5.20
C VAL A 70 -7.87 -6.39 -5.63
N TYR A 71 -7.67 -5.78 -6.79
CA TYR A 71 -8.64 -4.88 -7.42
C TYR A 71 -9.08 -5.49 -8.75
N ARG A 72 -10.30 -6.01 -8.79
CA ARG A 72 -10.86 -6.67 -9.97
C ARG A 72 -12.31 -6.25 -10.15
N SER A 73 -12.68 -5.86 -11.35
CA SER A 73 -14.07 -5.45 -11.67
C SER A 73 -14.60 -4.36 -10.71
N GLN A 74 -13.74 -3.39 -10.36
CA GLN A 74 -14.04 -2.30 -9.41
C GLN A 74 -14.32 -2.75 -7.96
N VAL A 75 -13.95 -3.97 -7.61
CA VAL A 75 -14.09 -4.51 -6.24
C VAL A 75 -12.72 -4.71 -5.62
N ILE A 76 -12.55 -4.17 -4.41
CA ILE A 76 -11.38 -4.38 -3.56
C ILE A 76 -11.62 -5.62 -2.69
N THR A 77 -10.74 -6.61 -2.79
CA THR A 77 -10.70 -7.75 -1.86
C THR A 77 -9.36 -7.73 -1.13
N SER A 78 -9.38 -7.71 0.19
CA SER A 78 -8.13 -7.81 0.95
C SER A 78 -7.54 -9.22 0.81
N ALA A 79 -6.24 -9.33 0.58
CA ALA A 79 -5.60 -10.63 0.42
C ALA A 79 -5.45 -11.38 1.75
N ASN A 80 -5.50 -10.66 2.87
CA ASN A 80 -5.41 -11.19 4.24
C ASN A 80 -6.64 -10.77 5.06
N ASN A 81 -6.88 -11.43 6.20
CA ASN A 81 -7.93 -11.07 7.16
C ASN A 81 -7.63 -9.68 7.73
N THR A 82 -8.15 -8.64 7.08
CA THR A 82 -7.68 -7.25 7.22
C THR A 82 -8.62 -6.52 8.17
N SER A 83 -8.04 -5.77 9.12
CA SER A 83 -8.85 -4.97 10.05
C SER A 83 -9.57 -3.84 9.33
N ASP A 84 -10.63 -3.30 9.94
CA ASP A 84 -11.41 -2.19 9.36
C ASP A 84 -10.53 -0.96 9.08
N GLU A 85 -9.53 -0.71 9.93
CA GLU A 85 -8.57 0.38 9.76
C GLU A 85 -7.73 0.19 8.50
N ALA A 86 -7.17 -1.01 8.30
CA ALA A 86 -6.39 -1.31 7.11
C ALA A 86 -7.25 -1.29 5.83
N MET A 87 -8.54 -1.64 5.92
CA MET A 87 -9.48 -1.48 4.80
C MET A 87 -9.76 -0.02 4.45
N ASN A 88 -9.83 0.89 5.43
CA ASN A 88 -9.97 2.32 5.16
C ASN A 88 -8.73 2.89 4.45
N VAL A 89 -7.53 2.46 4.86
CA VAL A 89 -6.28 2.83 4.18
C VAL A 89 -6.28 2.32 2.74
N ILE A 90 -6.66 1.06 2.50
CA ILE A 90 -6.74 0.49 1.14
C ILE A 90 -7.74 1.25 0.25
N LYS A 91 -8.91 1.65 0.79
CA LYS A 91 -9.88 2.45 0.04
C LYS A 91 -9.31 3.81 -0.38
N ASN A 92 -8.67 4.52 0.54
CA ASN A 92 -8.05 5.80 0.23
C ASN A 92 -6.93 5.66 -0.79
N ILE A 93 -6.10 4.61 -0.69
CA ILE A 93 -5.10 4.29 -1.71
C ILE A 93 -5.75 4.06 -3.07
N THR A 94 -6.85 3.31 -3.11
CA THR A 94 -7.56 3.00 -4.37
C THR A 94 -8.11 4.27 -5.01
N LEU A 95 -8.74 5.16 -4.25
CA LEU A 95 -9.24 6.44 -4.75
C LEU A 95 -8.12 7.29 -5.36
N GLU A 96 -6.95 7.31 -4.72
CA GLU A 96 -5.81 8.07 -5.21
C GLU A 96 -5.20 7.44 -6.48
N LEU A 97 -5.18 6.10 -6.57
CA LEU A 97 -4.76 5.41 -7.79
C LEU A 97 -5.76 5.60 -8.95
N GLU A 98 -7.07 5.67 -8.68
CA GLU A 98 -8.10 5.99 -9.68
C GLU A 98 -7.92 7.43 -10.19
N ALA A 99 -7.66 8.38 -9.30
CA ALA A 99 -7.37 9.77 -9.66
C ALA A 99 -6.11 9.92 -10.52
N GLN A 100 -5.16 8.99 -10.39
CA GLN A 100 -3.94 8.91 -11.19
C GLN A 100 -4.09 8.07 -12.47
N GLU A 101 -5.28 7.52 -12.75
CA GLU A 101 -5.56 6.65 -13.90
C GLU A 101 -4.72 5.36 -13.93
N LEU A 102 -4.40 4.79 -12.76
CA LEU A 102 -3.52 3.62 -12.60
C LEU A 102 -4.25 2.29 -12.30
N LEU A 103 -5.59 2.32 -12.23
CA LEU A 103 -6.47 1.17 -11.98
C LEU A 103 -7.30 0.82 -13.21
#